data_AF-A0AAD6D5K0-F1
#
_entry.id   AF-A0AAD6D5K0-F1
#
_cell.length_a   1.000
_cell.length_b   1.000
_cell.length_c   1.000
_cell.angle_alpha   90.00
_cell.angle_beta   90.00
_cell.angle_gamma   90.00
#
_symmetry.space_group_name_H-M   'P 1'
#
loop_
_entity.id
_entity.type
_entity.pdbx_description
1 polymer ?
#
loop_
_entity_poly.entity_id
_entity_poly.type
_entity_poly.pdbx_seq_one_letter_code
_entity_poly.pdbx_strand_id
1 'polypeptide(L)'
;MGVPRGFFRARTLVGALVIASFLIWNYSQWTPSASRSTSDYSLGSSTQTPPDLTAAHQRFWRTFHGYLEKYGPDVNAVVEDEKAPTEGFKVKDAAPRPDFVKVASEDVTIMKEAHTGFVSAITSSPPQLQYIPGTRGVVSTAGGSYLPVLVISLRMLRRTGSTLPMEVFLADENEYEDYICDTVLPSLNARCIVLSRILVAAPAKIEKYQFKPFAMLFSSFEEILFLDADAFPLEQPEALFKGEPFRTKNMVTWPDFWASSASPLFYEITGIPTPDMNLRQSTESGEVLISKKTHTGTLLLCTYYNYWGPSHYYPLLSQGAAGEGDKETFVAAANAMNEQFYQVSESICALGHRKEGGMAGSAMAQFNPMQDYALTSKGSWRVRGDDAPAPDVFFIHANFPKFNPATVFEKHEVNPAFLDDGTYTRAWTIPEDVVGRFSAKVDIEKEFWREILWTACELEHKFVSWDNYRGICAGVKDYWHNVYESNGLPT
;
A
#
# COMPACT_ATOMS: atom_id res chain seq x y z
N MET A 1 -53.02 -38.90 -58.87
CA MET A 1 -52.42 -37.81 -58.10
C MET A 1 -50.91 -37.97 -58.13
N GLY A 2 -50.22 -37.19 -58.95
CA GLY A 2 -48.76 -37.18 -59.03
C GLY A 2 -48.30 -35.73 -59.06
N VAL A 3 -47.68 -35.28 -57.97
CA VAL A 3 -47.20 -33.91 -57.83
C VAL A 3 -46.07 -33.68 -58.86
N PRO A 4 -46.13 -32.64 -59.72
CA PRO A 4 -45.16 -32.45 -60.77
C PRO A 4 -43.74 -32.22 -60.23
N ARG A 5 -42.74 -32.86 -60.84
CA ARG A 5 -41.30 -32.74 -60.53
C ARG A 5 -40.74 -31.30 -60.54
N GLY A 6 -41.50 -30.31 -61.00
CA GLY A 6 -41.17 -28.89 -60.89
C GLY A 6 -41.32 -28.30 -59.48
N PHE A 7 -42.20 -28.85 -58.64
CA PHE A 7 -42.44 -28.35 -57.28
C PHE A 7 -41.29 -28.62 -56.31
N PHE A 8 -40.55 -29.72 -56.52
CA PHE A 8 -39.38 -30.03 -55.70
C PHE A 8 -38.19 -29.11 -56.02
N ARG A 9 -37.94 -28.79 -57.30
CA ARG A 9 -36.87 -27.84 -57.68
C ARG A 9 -37.14 -26.44 -57.17
N ALA A 10 -38.40 -25.98 -57.19
CA ALA A 10 -38.77 -24.67 -56.64
C ALA A 10 -38.55 -24.59 -55.12
N ARG A 11 -38.87 -25.65 -54.36
CA ARG A 11 -38.62 -25.69 -52.91
C ARG A 11 -37.14 -25.73 -52.56
N THR A 12 -36.32 -26.45 -53.31
CA THR A 12 -34.86 -26.45 -53.12
C THR A 12 -34.25 -25.10 -53.48
N LEU A 13 -34.74 -24.42 -54.53
CA LEU A 13 -34.31 -23.07 -54.90
C LEU A 13 -34.71 -22.01 -53.87
N VAL A 14 -35.93 -22.08 -53.33
CA VAL A 14 -36.37 -21.17 -52.27
C VAL A 14 -35.60 -21.42 -50.97
N GLY A 15 -35.34 -22.68 -50.61
CA GLY A 15 -34.50 -23.03 -49.46
C GLY A 15 -33.06 -22.53 -49.62
N ALA A 16 -32.46 -22.71 -50.80
CA ALA A 16 -31.12 -22.23 -51.10
C ALA A 16 -31.05 -20.69 -51.12
N LEU A 17 -32.08 -20.00 -51.61
CA LEU A 17 -32.16 -18.54 -51.60
C LEU A 17 -32.33 -17.99 -50.17
N VAL A 18 -33.08 -18.66 -49.31
CA VAL A 18 -33.22 -18.29 -47.89
C VAL A 18 -31.89 -18.49 -47.14
N ILE A 19 -31.19 -19.60 -47.39
CA ILE A 19 -29.86 -19.83 -46.78
C ILE A 19 -28.84 -18.81 -47.32
N ALA A 20 -28.84 -18.54 -48.63
CA ALA A 20 -27.95 -17.55 -49.23
C ALA A 20 -28.24 -16.14 -48.70
N SER A 21 -29.50 -15.75 -48.53
CA SER A 21 -29.86 -14.45 -47.95
C SER A 21 -29.55 -14.38 -46.45
N PHE A 22 -29.64 -15.49 -45.70
CA PHE A 22 -29.22 -15.54 -44.30
C PHE A 22 -27.69 -15.48 -44.15
N LEU A 23 -26.93 -16.10 -45.06
CA LEU A 23 -25.47 -16.02 -45.11
C LEU A 23 -24.99 -14.64 -45.57
N ILE A 24 -25.64 -14.03 -46.56
CA ILE A 24 -25.36 -12.66 -47.01
C ILE A 24 -25.74 -11.67 -45.90
N TRP A 25 -26.84 -11.87 -45.18
CA TRP A 25 -27.18 -11.08 -44.00
C TRP A 25 -26.10 -11.21 -42.93
N ASN A 26 -25.73 -12.43 -42.54
CA ASN A 26 -24.65 -12.66 -41.56
C ASN A 26 -23.32 -12.05 -42.01
N TYR A 27 -22.97 -12.15 -43.29
CA TYR A 27 -21.76 -11.56 -43.86
C TYR A 27 -21.84 -10.02 -43.94
N SER A 28 -23.03 -9.45 -44.20
CA SER A 28 -23.26 -8.00 -44.20
C SER A 28 -23.28 -7.38 -42.80
N GLN A 29 -23.64 -8.17 -41.78
CA GLN A 29 -23.45 -7.82 -40.36
C GLN A 29 -22.00 -8.05 -39.91
N TRP A 30 -21.24 -8.85 -40.66
CA TRP A 30 -19.80 -8.98 -40.54
C TRP A 30 -19.11 -7.79 -41.22
N THR A 31 -19.27 -6.62 -40.61
CA THR A 31 -18.26 -5.59 -40.79
C THR A 31 -17.00 -6.06 -40.05
N PRO A 32 -15.85 -6.23 -40.72
CA PRO A 32 -14.59 -6.24 -39.99
C PRO A 32 -14.57 -4.90 -39.26
N SER A 33 -14.61 -4.94 -37.93
CA SER A 33 -14.48 -3.73 -37.14
C SER A 33 -13.21 -3.05 -37.63
N ALA A 34 -13.39 -1.92 -38.32
CA ALA A 34 -12.31 -1.03 -38.66
C ALA A 34 -11.51 -0.84 -37.38
N SER A 35 -10.22 -1.12 -37.46
CA SER A 35 -9.25 -0.95 -36.39
C SER A 35 -9.35 0.48 -35.86
N ARG A 36 -10.23 0.68 -34.87
CA ARG A 36 -10.13 1.78 -33.93
C ARG A 36 -8.86 1.50 -33.18
N SER A 37 -7.79 2.15 -33.64
CA SER A 37 -6.56 2.47 -32.91
C SER A 37 -6.60 1.92 -31.49
N THR A 38 -6.37 0.62 -31.36
CA THR A 38 -5.73 0.07 -30.20
C THR A 38 -4.39 0.76 -30.25
N SER A 39 -4.20 1.75 -29.39
CA SER A 39 -2.86 2.03 -28.90
C SER A 39 -2.44 0.75 -28.19
N ASP A 40 -1.98 -0.21 -29.01
CA ASP A 40 -1.05 -1.25 -28.62
C ASP A 40 0.09 -0.47 -27.99
N TYR A 41 0.04 -0.36 -26.65
CA TYR A 41 1.28 -0.31 -25.91
C TYR A 41 1.95 -1.63 -26.23
N SER A 42 2.73 -1.63 -27.31
CA SER A 42 3.84 -2.52 -27.49
C SER A 42 4.52 -2.59 -26.14
N LEU A 43 4.41 -3.74 -25.48
CA LEU A 43 5.28 -4.11 -24.38
C LEU A 43 6.65 -4.26 -25.01
N GLY A 44 7.29 -3.11 -25.26
CA GLY A 44 8.68 -3.04 -25.64
C GLY A 44 9.43 -3.65 -24.47
N SER A 45 9.95 -4.84 -24.69
CA SER A 45 11.21 -5.27 -24.09
C SER A 45 12.27 -4.24 -24.48
N SER A 46 12.23 -3.12 -23.77
CA SER A 46 13.17 -2.04 -23.82
C SER A 46 13.93 -2.17 -22.52
N THR A 47 15.10 -2.80 -22.63
CA THR A 47 16.23 -2.76 -21.70
C THR A 47 16.77 -1.33 -21.50
N GLN A 48 15.92 -0.31 -21.58
CA GLN A 48 16.28 1.07 -21.28
C GLN A 48 16.02 1.31 -19.80
N THR A 49 17.10 1.57 -19.07
CA THR A 49 17.05 2.15 -17.73
C THR A 49 16.05 3.32 -17.75
N PRO A 50 15.06 3.35 -16.83
CA PRO A 50 14.11 4.46 -16.77
C PRO A 50 14.89 5.78 -16.63
N PRO A 51 14.41 6.88 -17.24
CA PRO A 51 15.10 8.15 -17.21
C PRO A 51 15.39 8.57 -15.77
N ASP A 52 16.59 9.09 -15.55
CA ASP A 52 16.96 9.70 -14.27
C ASP A 52 16.23 11.04 -14.13
N LEU A 53 15.31 11.11 -13.17
CA LEU A 53 14.51 12.30 -12.88
C LEU A 53 15.13 13.18 -11.79
N THR A 54 16.30 12.83 -11.24
CA THR A 54 16.93 13.52 -10.10
C THR A 54 16.98 15.04 -10.29
N ALA A 55 17.47 15.51 -11.44
CA ALA A 55 17.56 16.95 -11.71
C ALA A 55 16.18 17.64 -11.80
N ALA A 56 15.16 16.93 -12.28
CA ALA A 56 13.79 17.44 -12.33
C ALA A 56 13.17 17.47 -10.93
N HIS A 57 13.35 16.40 -10.15
CA HIS A 57 12.93 16.35 -8.76
C HIS A 57 13.60 17.42 -7.91
N GLN A 58 14.89 17.70 -8.10
CA GLN A 58 15.58 18.80 -7.44
C GLN A 58 14.98 20.17 -7.76
N ARG A 59 14.56 20.42 -9.00
CA ARG A 59 13.88 21.68 -9.37
C ARG A 59 12.50 21.78 -8.73
N PHE A 60 11.72 20.70 -8.78
CA PHE A 60 10.44 20.61 -8.08
C PHE A 60 10.62 20.84 -6.58
N TRP A 61 11.62 20.19 -5.97
CA TRP A 61 11.89 20.25 -4.54
C TRP A 61 12.22 21.67 -4.08
N ARG A 62 13.07 22.42 -4.80
CA ARG A 62 13.35 23.83 -4.46
C ARG A 62 12.07 24.68 -4.38
N THR A 63 11.17 24.51 -5.33
CA THR A 63 9.89 25.23 -5.34
C THR A 63 8.99 24.77 -4.20
N PHE A 64 8.82 23.45 -4.05
CA PHE A 64 7.91 22.88 -3.06
C PHE A 64 8.38 23.11 -1.63
N HIS A 65 9.66 22.94 -1.34
CA HIS A 65 10.28 23.29 -0.06
C HIS A 65 10.04 24.77 0.29
N GLY A 66 10.14 25.67 -0.69
CA GLY A 66 9.81 27.08 -0.49
C GLY A 66 8.35 27.30 -0.04
N TYR A 67 7.41 26.46 -0.47
CA TYR A 67 6.03 26.52 0.01
C TYR A 67 5.90 25.94 1.42
N LEU A 68 6.57 24.81 1.70
CA LEU A 68 6.57 24.20 3.03
C LEU A 68 7.07 25.17 4.11
N GLU A 69 8.17 25.87 3.84
CA GLU A 69 8.76 26.86 4.75
C GLU A 69 7.92 28.13 4.87
N LYS A 70 7.45 28.68 3.73
CA LYS A 70 6.67 29.93 3.72
C LYS A 70 5.38 29.81 4.53
N TYR A 71 4.74 28.64 4.49
CA TYR A 71 3.49 28.36 5.18
C TYR A 71 3.68 27.43 6.37
N GLY A 72 4.85 27.45 7.01
CA GLY A 72 5.04 26.75 8.27
C GLY A 72 4.06 27.26 9.34
N PRO A 73 3.66 26.40 10.30
CA PRO A 73 2.71 26.77 11.34
C PRO A 73 3.20 27.89 12.27
N ASP A 74 4.53 28.16 12.33
CA ASP A 74 5.18 29.27 13.05
C ASP A 74 4.68 29.49 14.49
N VAL A 75 4.39 28.40 15.18
CA VAL A 75 3.99 28.36 16.60
C VAL A 75 4.86 27.37 17.36
N ASN A 76 4.71 27.34 18.68
CA ASN A 76 5.36 26.31 19.48
C ASN A 76 4.84 24.93 19.12
N ALA A 77 5.69 23.91 19.27
CA ALA A 77 5.29 22.53 19.05
C ALA A 77 4.05 22.19 19.87
N VAL A 78 3.11 21.51 19.23
CA VAL A 78 1.90 20.99 19.86
C VAL A 78 2.29 19.85 20.79
N VAL A 79 1.84 19.93 22.03
CA VAL A 79 2.12 18.92 23.06
C VAL A 79 0.80 18.39 23.59
N GLU A 80 0.71 17.08 23.76
CA GLU A 80 -0.41 16.43 24.41
C GLU A 80 -0.31 16.61 25.94
N ASP A 81 -1.43 16.95 26.60
CA ASP A 81 -1.49 16.94 28.07
C ASP A 81 -1.28 15.52 28.60
N GLU A 82 -1.94 14.55 27.95
CA GLU A 82 -1.82 13.11 28.17
C GLU A 82 -2.02 12.39 26.83
N LYS A 83 -1.57 11.13 26.73
CA LYS A 83 -1.81 10.32 25.52
C LYS A 83 -3.28 9.93 25.43
N ALA A 84 -3.88 10.13 24.25
CA ALA A 84 -5.22 9.65 23.97
C ALA A 84 -5.29 8.11 24.07
N PRO A 85 -6.44 7.56 24.50
CA PRO A 85 -6.63 6.12 24.58
C PRO A 85 -6.57 5.49 23.19
N THR A 86 -5.99 4.29 23.11
CA THR A 86 -6.00 3.47 21.90
C THR A 86 -7.26 2.61 21.91
N GLU A 87 -8.28 3.05 21.18
CA GLU A 87 -9.57 2.35 21.09
C GLU A 87 -9.76 1.69 19.73
N GLY A 88 -10.19 0.42 19.73
CA GLY A 88 -10.61 -0.25 18.50
C GLY A 88 -11.85 0.41 17.91
N PHE A 89 -11.95 0.44 16.58
CA PHE A 89 -13.08 1.02 15.89
C PHE A 89 -14.40 0.29 16.19
N LYS A 90 -15.48 1.05 16.37
CA LYS A 90 -16.83 0.53 16.57
C LYS A 90 -17.84 1.30 15.73
N VAL A 91 -18.60 0.58 14.89
CA VAL A 91 -19.70 1.17 14.13
C VAL A 91 -20.87 1.57 15.04
N LYS A 92 -21.15 0.74 16.05
CA LYS A 92 -22.18 0.98 17.07
C LYS A 92 -21.49 1.39 18.36
N ASP A 93 -22.08 2.36 19.07
CA ASP A 93 -21.57 2.82 20.37
C ASP A 93 -20.12 3.33 20.30
N ALA A 94 -19.81 4.09 19.24
CA ALA A 94 -18.51 4.77 19.11
C ALA A 94 -18.28 5.73 20.27
N ALA A 95 -17.08 5.72 20.84
CA ALA A 95 -16.71 6.65 21.88
C ALA A 95 -16.71 8.11 21.36
N PRO A 96 -16.88 9.10 22.25
CA PRO A 96 -16.70 10.49 21.90
C PRO A 96 -15.29 10.74 21.33
N ARG A 97 -15.18 11.74 20.44
CA ARG A 97 -13.89 12.15 19.89
C ARG A 97 -12.95 12.58 21.03
N PRO A 98 -11.73 12.04 21.12
CA PRO A 98 -10.78 12.43 22.15
C PRO A 98 -10.28 13.86 21.94
N ASP A 99 -9.98 14.56 23.03
CA ASP A 99 -9.50 15.94 23.04
C ASP A 99 -8.48 16.15 24.17
N PHE A 100 -7.25 15.69 23.92
CA PHE A 100 -6.11 15.67 24.85
C PHE A 100 -5.00 16.65 24.46
N VAL A 101 -5.19 17.39 23.38
CA VAL A 101 -4.26 18.41 22.89
C VAL A 101 -4.86 19.78 23.15
N LYS A 102 -4.07 20.68 23.75
CA LYS A 102 -4.45 22.08 23.94
C LYS A 102 -3.50 22.98 23.19
N VAL A 103 -4.08 23.84 22.34
CA VAL A 103 -3.36 24.87 21.60
C VAL A 103 -4.03 26.20 21.91
N ALA A 104 -3.25 27.26 22.11
CA ALA A 104 -3.79 28.59 22.38
C ALA A 104 -4.65 29.05 21.19
N SER A 105 -5.74 29.79 21.45
CA SER A 105 -6.64 30.23 20.37
C SER A 105 -5.94 31.11 19.33
N GLU A 106 -4.94 31.88 19.75
CA GLU A 106 -4.07 32.65 18.87
C GLU A 106 -3.26 31.73 17.96
N ASP A 107 -2.65 30.68 18.51
CA ASP A 107 -1.86 29.69 17.77
C ASP A 107 -2.74 28.88 16.79
N VAL A 108 -3.96 28.50 17.18
CA VAL A 108 -4.94 27.87 16.29
C VAL A 108 -5.24 28.77 15.09
N THR A 109 -5.38 30.09 15.31
CA THR A 109 -5.61 31.07 14.25
C THR A 109 -4.41 31.16 13.30
N ILE A 110 -3.18 31.23 13.84
CA ILE A 110 -1.95 31.25 13.04
C ILE A 110 -1.82 29.98 12.20
N MET A 111 -2.00 28.80 12.80
CA MET A 111 -1.94 27.53 12.10
C MET A 111 -3.01 27.42 11.00
N LYS A 112 -4.21 27.95 11.25
CA LYS A 112 -5.30 28.01 10.26
C LYS A 112 -4.97 28.91 9.08
N GLU A 113 -4.36 30.07 9.33
CA GLU A 113 -3.90 30.98 8.29
C GLU A 113 -2.77 30.35 7.45
N ALA A 114 -1.79 29.70 8.11
CA ALA A 114 -0.72 28.97 7.45
C ALA A 114 -1.25 27.85 6.56
N HIS A 115 -2.13 26.99 7.10
CA HIS A 115 -2.77 25.90 6.37
C HIS A 115 -3.60 26.41 5.17
N THR A 116 -4.47 27.38 5.39
CA THR A 116 -5.30 27.98 4.33
C THR A 116 -4.44 28.60 3.24
N GLY A 117 -3.36 29.30 3.64
CA GLY A 117 -2.38 29.87 2.73
C GLY A 117 -1.67 28.82 1.89
N PHE A 118 -1.26 27.70 2.49
CA PHE A 118 -0.64 26.58 1.80
C PHE A 118 -1.59 25.94 0.80
N VAL A 119 -2.81 25.58 1.22
CA VAL A 119 -3.86 25.00 0.36
C VAL A 119 -4.17 25.93 -0.81
N SER A 120 -4.31 27.23 -0.56
CA SER A 120 -4.53 28.23 -1.61
C SER A 120 -3.37 28.29 -2.61
N ALA A 121 -2.12 28.23 -2.13
CA ALA A 121 -0.93 28.27 -2.97
C ALA A 121 -0.80 27.04 -3.87
N ILE A 122 -0.97 25.83 -3.32
CA ILE A 122 -0.90 24.59 -4.11
C ILE A 122 -2.10 24.42 -5.04
N THR A 123 -3.25 25.03 -4.74
CA THR A 123 -4.42 25.01 -5.63
C THR A 123 -4.26 26.00 -6.78
N SER A 124 -3.78 27.21 -6.50
CA SER A 124 -3.67 28.29 -7.48
C SER A 124 -2.45 28.15 -8.39
N SER A 125 -1.35 27.63 -7.85
CA SER A 125 -0.09 27.45 -8.58
C SER A 125 0.64 26.19 -8.08
N PRO A 126 0.08 24.99 -8.37
CA PRO A 126 0.66 23.72 -7.93
C PRO A 126 2.09 23.55 -8.47
N PRO A 127 3.08 23.24 -7.62
CA PRO A 127 4.37 22.79 -8.09
C PRO A 127 4.19 21.49 -8.89
N GLN A 128 4.67 21.47 -10.14
CA GLN A 128 4.45 20.34 -11.04
C GLN A 128 5.23 19.11 -10.55
N LEU A 129 4.51 18.06 -10.15
CA LEU A 129 5.10 16.76 -9.84
C LEU A 129 5.84 16.20 -11.05
N GLN A 130 7.00 15.59 -10.81
CA GLN A 130 7.83 14.99 -11.85
C GLN A 130 7.65 13.48 -11.84
N TYR A 131 7.11 12.95 -12.93
CA TYR A 131 6.87 11.52 -13.16
C TYR A 131 6.78 11.25 -14.66
N ILE A 132 6.81 9.99 -15.07
CA ILE A 132 6.68 9.54 -16.45
C ILE A 132 5.19 9.23 -16.71
N PRO A 133 4.51 9.96 -17.63
CA PRO A 133 3.09 9.76 -17.84
C PRO A 133 2.71 8.34 -18.25
N GLY A 134 1.57 7.85 -17.74
CA GLY A 134 1.03 6.52 -18.06
C GLY A 134 1.79 5.33 -17.46
N THR A 135 2.76 5.57 -16.56
CA THR A 135 3.51 4.51 -15.89
C THR A 135 2.88 4.10 -14.56
N ARG A 136 3.08 2.82 -14.21
CA ARG A 136 2.63 2.19 -12.97
C ARG A 136 3.82 1.54 -12.30
N GLY A 137 3.89 1.61 -10.99
CA GLY A 137 4.93 0.91 -10.25
C GLY A 137 4.68 0.85 -8.76
N VAL A 138 5.53 0.07 -8.11
CA VAL A 138 5.55 -0.07 -6.67
C VAL A 138 6.59 0.89 -6.09
N VAL A 139 6.25 1.57 -5.01
CA VAL A 139 7.19 2.42 -4.27
C VAL A 139 7.34 1.85 -2.87
N SER A 140 8.58 1.72 -2.41
CA SER A 140 8.84 1.29 -1.04
C SER A 140 9.97 2.11 -0.43
N THR A 141 10.06 2.11 0.88
CA THR A 141 11.16 2.71 1.64
C THR A 141 11.83 1.63 2.45
N ALA A 142 13.13 1.42 2.26
CA ALA A 142 13.90 0.46 3.04
C ALA A 142 15.37 0.83 3.03
N GLY A 143 16.00 0.81 4.19
CA GLY A 143 17.44 1.02 4.37
C GLY A 143 17.96 0.18 5.53
N GLY A 144 19.26 -0.07 5.59
CA GLY A 144 19.89 -0.82 6.69
C GLY A 144 19.20 -2.17 6.98
N SER A 145 18.69 -2.35 8.20
CA SER A 145 18.05 -3.59 8.65
C SER A 145 16.70 -3.91 7.99
N TYR A 146 16.14 -2.98 7.21
CA TYR A 146 14.91 -3.19 6.45
C TYR A 146 15.16 -3.76 5.05
N LEU A 147 16.37 -3.63 4.49
CA LEU A 147 16.68 -4.15 3.14
C LEU A 147 16.49 -5.67 3.02
N PRO A 148 16.90 -6.52 3.99
CA PRO A 148 16.64 -7.95 3.92
C PRO A 148 15.15 -8.27 3.89
N VAL A 149 14.37 -7.55 4.70
CA VAL A 149 12.91 -7.71 4.81
C VAL A 149 12.23 -7.32 3.50
N LEU A 150 12.65 -6.19 2.91
CA LEU A 150 12.18 -5.76 1.60
C LEU A 150 12.47 -6.80 0.51
N VAL A 151 13.67 -7.39 0.49
CA VAL A 151 14.01 -8.43 -0.50
C VAL A 151 13.06 -9.61 -0.39
N ILE A 152 12.70 -10.03 0.83
CA ILE A 152 11.71 -11.10 1.04
C ILE A 152 10.33 -10.68 0.49
N SER A 153 9.84 -9.50 0.86
CA SER A 153 8.53 -8.98 0.40
C SER A 153 8.48 -8.78 -1.12
N LEU A 154 9.55 -8.27 -1.72
CA LEU A 154 9.68 -8.13 -3.17
C LEU A 154 9.68 -9.50 -3.87
N ARG A 155 10.35 -10.50 -3.29
CA ARG A 155 10.28 -11.86 -3.83
C ARG A 155 8.87 -12.43 -3.73
N MET A 156 8.16 -12.22 -2.62
CA MET A 156 6.74 -12.56 -2.50
C MET A 156 5.88 -11.86 -3.55
N LEU A 157 6.09 -10.56 -3.80
CA LEU A 157 5.45 -9.84 -4.90
C LEU A 157 5.72 -10.53 -6.25
N ARG A 158 6.95 -10.97 -6.53
CA ARG A 158 7.27 -11.68 -7.79
C ARG A 158 6.61 -13.05 -7.89
N ARG A 159 6.35 -13.73 -6.78
CA ARG A 159 5.60 -15.01 -6.78
C ARG A 159 4.17 -14.86 -7.28
N THR A 160 3.56 -13.69 -7.13
CA THR A 160 2.23 -13.39 -7.69
C THR A 160 2.24 -13.35 -9.23
N GLY A 161 3.42 -13.36 -9.85
CA GLY A 161 3.61 -13.13 -11.27
C GLY A 161 3.61 -11.64 -11.64
N SER A 162 3.67 -10.73 -10.66
CA SER A 162 3.71 -9.29 -10.92
C SER A 162 5.01 -8.89 -11.62
N THR A 163 4.86 -8.06 -12.65
CA THR A 163 5.95 -7.47 -13.43
C THR A 163 6.13 -5.98 -13.15
N LEU A 164 5.34 -5.40 -12.25
CA LEU A 164 5.47 -3.98 -11.89
C LEU A 164 6.89 -3.66 -11.43
N PRO A 165 7.53 -2.61 -11.96
CA PRO A 165 8.80 -2.15 -11.47
C PRO A 165 8.65 -1.60 -10.05
N MET A 166 9.68 -1.76 -9.21
CA MET A 166 9.72 -1.19 -7.87
C MET A 166 10.84 -0.14 -7.75
N GLU A 167 10.51 1.02 -7.17
CA GLU A 167 11.50 2.00 -6.73
C GLU A 167 11.62 1.95 -5.21
N VAL A 168 12.84 1.68 -4.75
CA VAL A 168 13.19 1.54 -3.33
C VAL A 168 13.92 2.79 -2.89
N PHE A 169 13.31 3.57 -2.03
CA PHE A 169 13.89 4.80 -1.52
C PHE A 169 14.77 4.51 -0.31
N LEU A 170 16.04 4.91 -0.42
CA LEU A 170 17.05 4.93 0.65
C LEU A 170 17.19 6.37 1.17
N ALA A 171 17.40 6.55 2.47
CA ALA A 171 17.50 7.87 3.08
C ALA A 171 18.70 8.65 2.55
N ASP A 172 19.87 8.02 2.55
CA ASP A 172 21.12 8.61 2.11
C ASP A 172 22.12 7.59 1.55
N GLU A 173 23.33 8.05 1.22
CA GLU A 173 24.37 7.22 0.62
C GLU A 173 24.88 6.12 1.55
N ASN A 174 24.75 6.27 2.88
CA ASN A 174 25.20 5.25 3.83
C ASN A 174 24.29 4.02 3.83
N GLU A 175 23.05 4.16 3.36
CA GLU A 175 22.13 3.04 3.19
C GLU A 175 22.29 2.36 1.81
N TYR A 176 23.08 2.94 0.90
CA TYR A 176 23.32 2.34 -0.41
C TYR A 176 24.28 1.15 -0.29
N GLU A 177 23.76 -0.04 -0.57
CA GLU A 177 24.56 -1.28 -0.57
C GLU A 177 24.75 -1.77 -2.02
N ASP A 178 25.94 -1.56 -2.60
CA ASP A 178 26.24 -1.80 -4.03
C ASP A 178 25.71 -3.14 -4.55
N TYR A 179 25.99 -4.25 -3.87
CA TYR A 179 25.54 -5.56 -4.34
C TYR A 179 24.00 -5.69 -4.31
N ILE A 180 23.34 -5.14 -3.29
CA ILE A 180 21.88 -5.19 -3.18
C ILE A 180 21.24 -4.28 -4.23
N CYS A 181 21.72 -3.05 -4.36
CA CYS A 181 21.15 -2.04 -5.26
C CYS A 181 21.48 -2.24 -6.74
N ASP A 182 22.65 -2.77 -7.07
CA ASP A 182 23.12 -2.91 -8.46
C ASP A 182 22.96 -4.33 -9.01
N THR A 183 22.79 -5.34 -8.15
CA THR A 183 22.66 -6.75 -8.58
C THR A 183 21.35 -7.38 -8.13
N VAL A 184 21.05 -7.41 -6.83
CA VAL A 184 19.89 -8.16 -6.30
C VAL A 184 18.57 -7.50 -6.72
N LEU A 185 18.36 -6.22 -6.39
CA LEU A 185 17.12 -5.52 -6.69
C LEU A 185 16.86 -5.40 -8.21
N PRO A 186 17.86 -5.07 -9.07
CA PRO A 186 17.66 -5.07 -10.52
C PRO A 186 17.24 -6.43 -11.08
N SER A 187 17.76 -7.54 -10.53
CA SER A 187 17.33 -8.90 -10.94
C SER A 187 15.85 -9.19 -10.65
N LEU A 188 15.25 -8.43 -9.72
CA LEU A 188 13.85 -8.50 -9.31
C LEU A 188 13.03 -7.34 -9.90
N ASN A 189 13.50 -6.69 -10.98
CA ASN A 189 12.86 -5.50 -11.58
C ASN A 189 12.61 -4.38 -10.57
N ALA A 190 13.61 -4.09 -9.74
CA ALA A 190 13.60 -3.02 -8.75
C ALA A 190 14.88 -2.18 -8.84
N ARG A 191 14.84 -0.94 -8.36
CA ARG A 191 16.02 -0.06 -8.30
C ARG A 191 16.04 0.79 -7.04
N CYS A 192 17.23 1.08 -6.53
CA CYS A 192 17.43 2.02 -5.43
C CYS A 192 17.37 3.48 -5.93
N ILE A 193 16.74 4.34 -5.14
CA ILE A 193 16.72 5.80 -5.30
C ILE A 193 17.18 6.41 -3.98
N VAL A 194 18.24 7.22 -4.00
CA VAL A 194 18.79 7.85 -2.80
C VAL A 194 18.14 9.22 -2.59
N LEU A 195 17.35 9.37 -1.53
CA LEU A 195 16.56 10.58 -1.30
C LEU A 195 17.44 11.82 -1.05
N SER A 196 18.55 11.67 -0.33
CA SER A 196 19.49 12.78 -0.05
C SER A 196 20.04 13.45 -1.32
N ARG A 197 20.18 12.71 -2.43
CA ARG A 197 20.59 13.24 -3.75
C ARG A 197 19.57 14.25 -4.31
N ILE A 198 18.30 14.13 -3.91
CA ILE A 198 17.23 15.07 -4.30
C ILE A 198 17.16 16.21 -3.29
N LEU A 199 17.18 15.89 -1.99
CA LEU A 199 17.01 16.87 -0.91
C LEU A 199 18.16 17.88 -0.82
N VAL A 200 19.36 17.55 -1.31
CA VAL A 200 20.51 18.48 -1.36
C VAL A 200 20.19 19.81 -2.08
N ALA A 201 19.19 19.83 -2.96
CA ALA A 201 18.78 21.04 -3.67
C ALA A 201 18.14 22.11 -2.76
N ALA A 202 17.56 21.70 -1.64
CA ALA A 202 17.06 22.54 -0.55
C ALA A 202 17.10 21.69 0.74
N PRO A 203 18.22 21.73 1.50
CA PRO A 203 18.45 20.79 2.58
C PRO A 203 17.35 20.83 3.64
N ALA A 204 16.74 19.68 3.90
CA ALA A 204 15.77 19.48 4.97
C ALA A 204 16.06 18.16 5.69
N LYS A 205 15.77 18.12 6.99
CA LYS A 205 15.90 16.91 7.79
C LYS A 205 14.58 16.14 7.76
N ILE A 206 14.56 15.02 7.04
CA ILE A 206 13.41 14.14 6.93
C ILE A 206 13.73 12.86 7.71
N GLU A 207 12.91 12.51 8.70
CA GLU A 207 13.13 11.36 9.55
C GLU A 207 11.91 10.42 9.61
N LYS A 208 12.19 9.11 9.80
CA LYS A 208 11.20 8.09 10.17
C LYS A 208 9.94 8.12 9.27
N TYR A 209 8.77 8.36 9.87
CA TYR A 209 7.45 8.33 9.22
C TYR A 209 7.31 9.35 8.09
N GLN A 210 8.06 10.46 8.14
CA GLN A 210 7.97 11.50 7.13
C GLN A 210 8.35 11.00 5.73
N PHE A 211 9.07 9.87 5.65
CA PHE A 211 9.77 9.40 4.46
C PHE A 211 8.85 8.87 3.36
N LYS A 212 7.70 8.24 3.69
CA LYS A 212 6.82 7.60 2.69
C LYS A 212 6.20 8.59 1.68
N PRO A 213 5.63 9.74 2.11
CA PRO A 213 5.16 10.77 1.17
C PRO A 213 6.25 11.30 0.25
N PHE A 214 7.48 11.49 0.74
CA PHE A 214 8.60 11.92 -0.12
C PHE A 214 8.96 10.86 -1.16
N ALA A 215 9.03 9.59 -0.77
CA ALA A 215 9.26 8.49 -1.70
C ALA A 215 8.18 8.47 -2.80
N MET A 216 6.91 8.63 -2.43
CA MET A 216 5.84 8.74 -3.42
C MET A 216 5.99 9.96 -4.30
N LEU A 217 6.22 11.17 -3.76
CA LEU A 217 6.43 12.40 -4.53
C LEU A 217 7.56 12.27 -5.56
N PHE A 218 8.69 11.70 -5.15
CA PHE A 218 9.91 11.62 -5.95
C PHE A 218 10.03 10.33 -6.77
N SER A 219 9.07 9.41 -6.69
CA SER A 219 9.05 8.26 -7.61
C SER A 219 8.84 8.69 -9.06
N SER A 220 9.22 7.85 -10.01
CA SER A 220 9.01 8.12 -11.44
C SER A 220 7.62 7.74 -11.95
N PHE A 221 6.80 7.06 -11.14
CA PHE A 221 5.50 6.54 -11.57
C PHE A 221 4.38 7.57 -11.53
N GLU A 222 3.45 7.51 -12.49
CA GLU A 222 2.20 8.28 -12.47
C GLU A 222 1.20 7.68 -11.48
N GLU A 223 1.01 6.35 -11.52
CA GLU A 223 0.15 5.61 -10.60
C GLU A 223 1.02 4.70 -9.72
N ILE A 224 0.86 4.82 -8.41
CA ILE A 224 1.73 4.22 -7.41
C ILE A 224 0.93 3.25 -6.55
N LEU A 225 1.49 2.07 -6.34
CA LEU A 225 1.20 1.25 -5.16
C LEU A 225 2.37 1.42 -4.19
N PHE A 226 2.18 2.15 -3.10
CA PHE A 226 3.14 2.17 -2.01
C PHE A 226 3.03 0.88 -1.20
N LEU A 227 4.16 0.27 -0.83
CA LEU A 227 4.24 -0.86 0.09
C LEU A 227 5.36 -0.64 1.10
N ASP A 228 5.07 -0.86 2.38
CA ASP A 228 6.11 -0.99 3.41
C ASP A 228 7.03 -2.18 3.10
N ALA A 229 8.26 -2.15 3.64
CA ALA A 229 9.27 -3.17 3.39
C ALA A 229 8.82 -4.58 3.80
N ASP A 230 7.92 -4.68 4.77
CA ASP A 230 7.33 -5.89 5.36
C ASP A 230 5.88 -6.15 4.90
N ALA A 231 5.44 -5.51 3.82
CA ALA A 231 4.14 -5.74 3.21
C ALA A 231 4.28 -6.38 1.82
N PHE A 232 3.47 -7.41 1.54
CA PHE A 232 3.47 -8.07 0.23
C PHE A 232 2.08 -8.55 -0.19
N PRO A 233 1.77 -8.53 -1.50
CA PRO A 233 0.50 -9.02 -1.99
C PRO A 233 0.47 -10.55 -2.16
N LEU A 234 -0.72 -11.13 -2.05
CA LEU A 234 -1.02 -12.54 -2.35
C LEU A 234 -1.57 -12.74 -3.77
N GLU A 235 -2.02 -11.65 -4.41
CA GLU A 235 -2.54 -11.62 -5.77
C GLU A 235 -1.75 -10.62 -6.64
N GLN A 236 -1.92 -10.67 -7.97
CA GLN A 236 -1.22 -9.76 -8.87
C GLN A 236 -1.78 -8.31 -8.73
N PRO A 237 -0.99 -7.33 -8.26
CA PRO A 237 -1.46 -5.96 -7.98
C PRO A 237 -1.81 -5.14 -9.22
N GLU A 238 -1.38 -5.55 -10.42
CA GLU A 238 -1.73 -4.89 -11.69
C GLU A 238 -3.25 -4.72 -11.89
N ALA A 239 -4.05 -5.63 -11.33
CA ALA A 239 -5.51 -5.56 -11.39
C ALA A 239 -6.07 -4.35 -10.63
N LEU A 240 -5.43 -3.95 -9.52
CA LEU A 240 -5.86 -2.82 -8.70
C LEU A 240 -5.89 -1.51 -9.49
N PHE A 241 -4.93 -1.30 -10.39
CA PHE A 241 -4.85 -0.10 -11.23
C PHE A 241 -5.87 -0.05 -12.38
N LYS A 242 -6.59 -1.15 -12.64
CA LYS A 242 -7.55 -1.26 -13.75
C LYS A 242 -8.99 -1.37 -13.24
N GLY A 243 -9.17 -1.91 -12.04
CA GLY A 243 -10.48 -2.14 -11.43
C GLY A 243 -11.02 -0.96 -10.64
N GLU A 244 -12.30 -1.07 -10.29
CA GLU A 244 -12.84 -0.29 -9.17
C GLU A 244 -12.26 -0.80 -7.85
N PRO A 245 -12.06 0.05 -6.83
CA PRO A 245 -12.46 1.46 -6.78
C PRO A 245 -11.44 2.43 -7.39
N PHE A 246 -10.21 1.99 -7.66
CA PHE A 246 -9.14 2.90 -8.08
C PHE A 246 -9.44 3.62 -9.39
N ARG A 247 -10.09 2.95 -10.36
CA ARG A 247 -10.44 3.56 -11.64
C ARG A 247 -11.28 4.83 -11.51
N THR A 248 -12.18 4.91 -10.53
CA THR A 248 -13.03 6.11 -10.31
C THR A 248 -12.50 7.01 -9.22
N LYS A 249 -11.89 6.42 -8.18
CA LYS A 249 -11.43 7.16 -7.00
C LYS A 249 -10.00 7.65 -7.17
N ASN A 250 -9.14 6.91 -7.85
CA ASN A 250 -7.72 7.22 -8.06
C ASN A 250 -6.88 7.32 -6.78
N MET A 251 -7.47 7.02 -5.63
CA MET A 251 -6.81 6.79 -4.37
C MET A 251 -7.54 5.69 -3.60
N VAL A 252 -6.81 4.68 -3.13
CA VAL A 252 -7.30 3.61 -2.27
C VAL A 252 -6.38 3.47 -1.06
N THR A 253 -6.97 3.41 0.13
CA THR A 253 -6.27 3.18 1.39
C THR A 253 -6.87 2.00 2.15
N TRP A 254 -6.11 1.42 3.07
CA TRP A 254 -6.55 0.33 3.92
C TRP A 254 -6.76 0.80 5.36
N PRO A 255 -7.70 0.18 6.11
CA PRO A 255 -7.94 0.54 7.49
C PRO A 255 -6.89 -0.05 8.44
N ASP A 256 -6.66 0.63 9.54
CA ASP A 256 -5.99 0.14 10.75
C ASP A 256 -7.06 -0.33 11.77
N PHE A 257 -6.67 -0.87 12.93
CA PHE A 257 -7.57 -1.40 13.95
C PHE A 257 -8.40 -0.32 14.66
N TRP A 258 -7.89 0.91 14.69
CA TRP A 258 -8.30 1.91 15.67
C TRP A 258 -9.45 2.80 15.20
N ALA A 259 -10.15 3.38 16.15
CA ALA A 259 -10.97 4.57 15.89
C ALA A 259 -10.04 5.79 15.67
N SER A 260 -10.55 6.81 14.97
CA SER A 260 -9.80 8.06 14.78
C SER A 260 -9.52 8.72 16.13
N SER A 261 -8.26 9.01 16.44
CA SER A 261 -7.87 9.85 17.58
C SER A 261 -7.55 11.30 17.19
N ALA A 262 -7.99 11.77 16.01
CA ALA A 262 -7.76 13.16 15.60
C ALA A 262 -8.50 14.17 16.50
N SER A 263 -7.78 15.18 16.98
CA SER A 263 -8.28 16.27 17.81
C SER A 263 -9.32 17.12 17.06
N PRO A 264 -10.36 17.65 17.74
CA PRO A 264 -11.23 18.67 17.18
C PRO A 264 -10.48 19.86 16.57
N LEU A 265 -9.34 20.24 17.15
CA LEU A 265 -8.51 21.36 16.68
C LEU A 265 -7.97 21.13 15.27
N PHE A 266 -7.69 19.89 14.88
CA PHE A 266 -7.28 19.58 13.50
C PHE A 266 -8.35 20.02 12.49
N TYR A 267 -9.63 19.75 12.79
CA TYR A 267 -10.75 20.11 11.93
C TYR A 267 -11.02 21.62 11.93
N GLU A 268 -10.80 22.29 13.06
CA GLU A 268 -10.88 23.75 13.17
C GLU A 268 -9.81 24.46 12.33
N ILE A 269 -8.56 23.99 12.41
CA ILE A 269 -7.41 24.51 11.68
C ILE A 269 -7.58 24.30 10.18
N THR A 270 -7.97 23.10 9.78
CA THR A 270 -8.10 22.74 8.35
C THR A 270 -9.40 23.21 7.72
N GLY A 271 -10.40 23.58 8.52
CA GLY A 271 -11.72 24.00 8.06
C GLY A 271 -12.55 22.88 7.43
N ILE A 272 -12.15 21.61 7.57
CA ILE A 272 -12.91 20.47 7.04
C ILE A 272 -13.97 20.04 8.06
N PRO A 273 -15.15 19.54 7.62
CA PRO A 273 -16.16 19.03 8.53
C PRO A 273 -15.61 17.87 9.38
N THR A 274 -15.86 17.92 10.69
CA THR A 274 -15.50 16.84 11.62
C THR A 274 -16.30 15.58 11.28
N PRO A 275 -15.65 14.46 10.90
CA PRO A 275 -16.34 13.21 10.63
C PRO A 275 -16.92 12.60 11.91
N ASP A 276 -18.00 11.84 11.76
CA ASP A 276 -18.51 11.00 12.85
C ASP A 276 -17.49 9.91 13.22
N MET A 277 -17.39 9.60 14.51
CA MET A 277 -16.45 8.59 15.04
C MET A 277 -16.76 7.16 14.57
N ASN A 278 -17.99 6.92 14.09
CA ASN A 278 -18.41 5.64 13.52
C ASN A 278 -18.35 5.60 11.99
N LEU A 279 -17.84 6.64 11.33
CA LEU A 279 -17.80 6.71 9.88
C LEU A 279 -16.93 5.59 9.29
N ARG A 280 -15.72 5.42 9.85
CA ARG A 280 -14.70 4.46 9.40
C ARG A 280 -13.56 4.36 10.41
N GLN A 281 -12.75 3.32 10.23
CA GLN A 281 -11.50 3.09 10.95
C GLN A 281 -10.44 4.15 10.63
N SER A 282 -9.42 4.26 11.50
CA SER A 282 -8.15 4.92 11.19
C SER A 282 -7.49 4.28 9.96
N THR A 283 -6.52 4.94 9.36
CA THR A 283 -5.86 4.48 8.14
C THR A 283 -4.58 3.72 8.48
N GLU A 284 -4.28 2.65 7.74
CA GLU A 284 -2.93 2.07 7.73
C GLU A 284 -2.18 2.47 6.46
N SER A 285 -0.91 2.84 6.61
CA SER A 285 -0.07 3.38 5.53
C SER A 285 0.93 2.39 4.95
N GLY A 286 0.96 1.16 5.45
CA GLY A 286 1.70 0.06 4.86
C GLY A 286 1.37 -0.14 3.37
N GLU A 287 0.16 0.23 2.95
CA GLU A 287 -0.30 0.11 1.57
C GLU A 287 -1.13 1.34 1.19
N VAL A 288 -0.71 2.05 0.13
CA VAL A 288 -1.49 3.17 -0.43
C VAL A 288 -1.44 3.08 -1.95
N LEU A 289 -2.60 3.07 -2.60
CA LEU A 289 -2.71 3.13 -4.05
C LEU A 289 -3.12 4.55 -4.45
N ILE A 290 -2.33 5.26 -5.24
CA ILE A 290 -2.59 6.68 -5.54
C ILE A 290 -2.09 7.08 -6.94
N SER A 291 -2.83 7.95 -7.61
CA SER A 291 -2.43 8.56 -8.89
C SER A 291 -1.92 9.98 -8.69
N LYS A 292 -0.64 10.24 -8.97
CA LYS A 292 -0.07 11.60 -8.93
C LYS A 292 -0.83 12.57 -9.81
N LYS A 293 -1.28 12.12 -10.97
CA LYS A 293 -1.97 12.95 -11.97
C LYS A 293 -3.28 13.51 -11.44
N THR A 294 -4.03 12.74 -10.66
CA THR A 294 -5.35 13.14 -10.15
C THR A 294 -5.30 13.61 -8.70
N HIS A 295 -4.31 13.18 -7.92
CA HIS A 295 -4.13 13.45 -6.50
C HIS A 295 -2.87 14.26 -6.20
N THR A 296 -2.53 15.21 -7.09
CA THR A 296 -1.40 16.12 -6.85
C THR A 296 -1.63 16.94 -5.58
N GLY A 297 -2.85 17.45 -5.38
CA GLY A 297 -3.21 18.21 -4.19
C GLY A 297 -3.02 17.39 -2.91
N THR A 298 -3.60 16.20 -2.88
CA THR A 298 -3.45 15.27 -1.74
C THR A 298 -1.99 14.97 -1.44
N LEU A 299 -1.16 14.65 -2.43
CA LEU A 299 0.25 14.31 -2.19
C LEU A 299 1.06 15.50 -1.65
N LEU A 300 0.83 16.70 -2.16
CA LEU A 300 1.49 17.91 -1.68
C LEU A 300 1.06 18.24 -0.24
N LEU A 301 -0.23 18.17 0.06
CA LEU A 301 -0.76 18.48 1.39
C LEU A 301 -0.44 17.39 2.42
N CYS A 302 -0.50 16.12 2.03
CA CYS A 302 -0.02 15.01 2.85
C CYS A 302 1.46 15.21 3.22
N THR A 303 2.29 15.60 2.25
CA THR A 303 3.70 15.85 2.53
C THR A 303 3.90 17.06 3.45
N TYR A 304 3.08 18.11 3.33
CA TYR A 304 3.10 19.23 4.26
C TYR A 304 2.75 18.83 5.70
N TYR A 305 1.72 17.99 5.88
CA TYR A 305 1.39 17.44 7.20
C TYR A 305 2.51 16.60 7.78
N ASN A 306 3.21 15.81 6.95
CA ASN A 306 4.35 15.02 7.41
C ASN A 306 5.58 15.88 7.69
N TYR A 307 5.86 16.89 6.87
CA TYR A 307 6.99 17.79 7.05
C TYR A 307 6.92 18.51 8.41
N TRP A 308 5.74 19.00 8.77
CA TRP A 308 5.46 19.61 10.08
C TRP A 308 4.89 18.62 11.11
N GLY A 309 4.94 17.32 10.80
CA GLY A 309 4.28 16.23 11.53
C GLY A 309 4.73 16.11 12.97
N PRO A 310 6.01 15.77 13.25
CA PRO A 310 6.49 15.49 14.60
C PRO A 310 6.19 16.60 15.61
N SER A 311 6.21 17.86 15.15
CA SER A 311 6.00 19.03 15.99
C SER A 311 4.55 19.50 16.08
N HIS A 312 3.69 19.22 15.09
CA HIS A 312 2.37 19.87 15.00
C HIS A 312 1.29 18.88 14.55
N TYR A 313 1.39 18.32 13.35
CA TYR A 313 0.27 17.56 12.76
C TYR A 313 0.13 16.14 13.30
N TYR A 314 1.20 15.47 13.76
CA TYR A 314 1.08 14.14 14.36
C TYR A 314 0.33 14.20 15.70
N PRO A 315 0.67 15.09 16.66
CA PRO A 315 -0.13 15.31 17.85
C PRO A 315 -1.60 15.63 17.55
N LEU A 316 -1.86 16.48 16.55
CA LEU A 316 -3.23 16.84 16.17
C LEU A 316 -4.03 15.66 15.57
N LEU A 317 -3.39 14.80 14.78
CA LEU A 317 -4.04 13.69 14.09
C LEU A 317 -4.15 12.43 14.96
N SER A 318 -3.23 12.23 15.90
CA SER A 318 -3.12 10.97 16.65
C SER A 318 -3.17 11.15 18.17
N GLN A 319 -2.81 12.31 18.70
CA GLN A 319 -2.79 12.62 20.14
C GLN A 319 -1.99 11.58 20.95
N GLY A 320 -0.85 11.11 20.43
CA GLY A 320 0.00 10.11 21.06
C GLY A 320 -0.57 8.68 21.10
N ALA A 321 -1.70 8.41 20.43
CA ALA A 321 -2.32 7.09 20.35
C ALA A 321 -1.51 6.13 19.44
N ALA A 322 -1.89 4.85 19.44
CA ALA A 322 -1.18 3.82 18.70
C ALA A 322 -1.07 4.11 17.19
N GLY A 323 0.14 3.91 16.67
CA GLY A 323 0.50 4.14 15.26
C GLY A 323 0.55 5.62 14.86
N GLU A 324 0.79 6.54 15.79
CA GLU A 324 1.08 7.93 15.46
C GLU A 324 2.21 8.07 14.42
N GLY A 325 1.97 8.90 13.41
CA GLY A 325 2.89 9.12 12.30
C GLY A 325 2.17 9.53 11.02
N ASP A 326 2.62 9.00 9.90
CA ASP A 326 2.19 9.42 8.57
C ASP A 326 0.80 8.91 8.18
N LYS A 327 0.30 7.86 8.83
CA LYS A 327 -0.88 7.12 8.37
C LYS A 327 -2.15 7.95 8.16
N GLU A 328 -2.47 8.84 9.10
CA GLU A 328 -3.69 9.65 9.04
C GLU A 328 -3.61 10.80 8.04
N THR A 329 -2.39 11.13 7.58
CA THR A 329 -2.16 12.34 6.77
C THR A 329 -2.72 12.21 5.35
N PHE A 330 -2.76 10.99 4.78
CA PHE A 330 -3.23 10.76 3.42
C PHE A 330 -4.71 11.09 3.25
N VAL A 331 -5.53 10.47 4.08
CA VAL A 331 -6.98 10.67 4.08
C VAL A 331 -7.34 12.09 4.50
N ALA A 332 -6.62 12.64 5.49
CA ALA A 332 -6.82 14.02 5.93
C ALA A 332 -6.54 15.03 4.80
N ALA A 333 -5.48 14.80 4.02
CA ALA A 333 -5.14 15.63 2.87
C ALA A 333 -6.18 15.51 1.74
N ALA A 334 -6.64 14.29 1.42
CA ALA A 334 -7.66 14.08 0.40
C ALA A 334 -8.98 14.79 0.75
N ASN A 335 -9.40 14.72 2.03
CA ASN A 335 -10.57 15.47 2.52
C ASN A 335 -10.40 16.98 2.38
N ALA A 336 -9.24 17.52 2.80
CA ALA A 336 -8.97 18.96 2.73
C ALA A 336 -8.86 19.49 1.30
N MET A 337 -8.39 18.66 0.36
CA MET A 337 -8.35 18.99 -1.07
C MET A 337 -9.66 18.69 -1.81
N ASN A 338 -10.66 18.10 -1.13
CA ASN A 338 -11.90 17.61 -1.73
C ASN A 338 -11.64 16.63 -2.91
N GLU A 339 -10.61 15.80 -2.78
CA GLU A 339 -10.25 14.75 -3.74
C GLU A 339 -10.86 13.41 -3.30
N GLN A 340 -11.39 12.64 -4.26
CA GLN A 340 -12.10 11.40 -3.94
C GLN A 340 -11.13 10.27 -3.59
N PHE A 341 -11.44 9.50 -2.56
CA PHE A 341 -10.70 8.28 -2.26
C PHE A 341 -11.68 7.15 -1.90
N TYR A 342 -11.17 5.93 -1.83
CA TYR A 342 -11.85 4.81 -1.19
C TYR A 342 -10.98 4.22 -0.10
N GLN A 343 -11.48 4.18 1.12
CA GLN A 343 -10.85 3.39 2.17
C GLN A 343 -11.59 2.05 2.24
N VAL A 344 -10.84 0.95 2.18
CA VAL A 344 -11.38 -0.41 2.32
C VAL A 344 -12.18 -0.50 3.63
N SER A 345 -13.38 -1.08 3.54
CA SER A 345 -14.32 -1.16 4.65
C SER A 345 -14.14 -2.41 5.51
N GLU A 346 -13.72 -3.52 4.89
CA GLU A 346 -13.41 -4.76 5.63
C GLU A 346 -12.31 -4.49 6.66
N SER A 347 -12.60 -4.80 7.92
CA SER A 347 -11.68 -4.61 9.03
C SER A 347 -10.41 -5.43 8.83
N ILE A 348 -9.26 -4.80 9.09
CA ILE A 348 -7.95 -5.47 9.20
C ILE A 348 -8.01 -6.64 10.20
N CYS A 349 -7.31 -7.72 9.89
CA CYS A 349 -7.29 -8.93 10.71
C CYS A 349 -5.88 -9.23 11.21
N ALA A 350 -5.68 -9.25 12.53
CA ALA A 350 -4.40 -9.63 13.11
C ALA A 350 -4.16 -11.14 12.94
N LEU A 351 -2.94 -11.52 12.54
CA LEU A 351 -2.49 -12.88 12.31
C LEU A 351 -1.39 -13.25 13.30
N GLY A 352 -1.43 -14.48 13.79
CA GLY A 352 -0.42 -14.98 14.72
C GLY A 352 -0.65 -16.43 15.09
N HIS A 353 -0.01 -16.85 16.18
CA HIS A 353 -0.32 -18.13 16.81
C HIS A 353 -0.79 -17.93 18.26
N ARG A 354 -1.39 -18.98 18.82
CA ARG A 354 -1.89 -18.97 20.21
C ARG A 354 -0.71 -18.95 21.18
N LYS A 355 -0.76 -18.05 22.16
CA LYS A 355 0.17 -18.01 23.29
C LYS A 355 -0.58 -17.92 24.61
N GLU A 356 0.10 -18.13 25.73
CA GLU A 356 -0.46 -17.93 27.05
C GLU A 356 -1.05 -16.50 27.17
N GLY A 357 -2.33 -16.42 27.53
CA GLY A 357 -3.03 -15.15 27.69
C GLY A 357 -3.44 -14.44 26.39
N GLY A 358 -3.27 -15.04 25.20
CA GLY A 358 -3.81 -14.46 23.97
C GLY A 358 -3.15 -14.94 22.68
N MET A 359 -2.68 -14.00 21.87
CA MET A 359 -2.08 -14.23 20.56
C MET A 359 -0.69 -13.61 20.47
N ALA A 360 0.24 -14.37 19.89
CA ALA A 360 1.52 -13.87 19.40
C ALA A 360 1.29 -13.26 18.01
N GLY A 361 0.72 -12.05 17.95
CA GLY A 361 0.38 -11.37 16.71
C GLY A 361 1.62 -10.84 16.00
N SER A 362 1.90 -11.34 14.80
CA SER A 362 3.14 -11.02 14.05
C SER A 362 2.90 -10.50 12.65
N ALA A 363 1.66 -10.54 12.17
CA ALA A 363 1.27 -9.97 10.90
C ALA A 363 -0.18 -9.50 10.93
N MET A 364 -0.59 -8.85 9.85
CA MET A 364 -1.95 -8.41 9.61
C MET A 364 -2.37 -8.78 8.20
N ALA A 365 -3.59 -9.28 8.05
CA ALA A 365 -4.24 -9.49 6.77
C ALA A 365 -5.10 -8.27 6.41
N GLN A 366 -4.88 -7.77 5.19
CA GLN A 366 -5.65 -6.68 4.59
C GLN A 366 -6.27 -7.12 3.28
N PHE A 367 -7.45 -6.58 3.00
CA PHE A 367 -8.42 -7.23 2.14
C PHE A 367 -8.52 -6.63 0.73
N ASN A 368 -9.01 -7.42 -0.21
CA ASN A 368 -9.12 -7.07 -1.61
C ASN A 368 -10.10 -5.90 -1.82
N PRO A 369 -9.62 -4.71 -2.26
CA PRO A 369 -10.44 -3.51 -2.34
C PRO A 369 -11.49 -3.59 -3.44
N MET A 370 -11.27 -4.40 -4.49
CA MET A 370 -12.21 -4.54 -5.59
C MET A 370 -13.45 -5.33 -5.15
N GLN A 371 -13.23 -6.38 -4.36
CA GLN A 371 -14.31 -7.21 -3.80
C GLN A 371 -15.08 -6.46 -2.72
N ASP A 372 -14.36 -5.79 -1.81
CA ASP A 372 -14.95 -4.93 -0.78
C ASP A 372 -15.80 -3.81 -1.41
N TYR A 373 -15.28 -3.10 -2.42
CA TYR A 373 -16.04 -2.07 -3.13
C TYR A 373 -17.28 -2.62 -3.85
N ALA A 374 -17.21 -3.83 -4.40
CA ALA A 374 -18.35 -4.47 -5.05
C ALA A 374 -19.49 -4.79 -4.07
N LEU A 375 -19.21 -4.95 -2.77
CA LEU A 375 -20.20 -5.09 -1.70
C LEU A 375 -20.73 -3.72 -1.26
N THR A 376 -19.83 -2.80 -0.92
CA THR A 376 -20.21 -1.49 -0.35
C THR A 376 -20.99 -0.63 -1.33
N SER A 377 -20.67 -0.72 -2.64
CA SER A 377 -21.44 -0.06 -3.72
C SER A 377 -22.88 -0.56 -3.85
N LYS A 378 -23.21 -1.72 -3.31
CA LYS A 378 -24.58 -2.29 -3.24
C LYS A 378 -25.24 -2.05 -1.88
N GLY A 379 -24.59 -1.29 -1.00
CA GLY A 379 -25.08 -1.02 0.35
C GLY A 379 -24.86 -2.16 1.35
N SER A 380 -23.99 -3.14 1.03
CA SER A 380 -23.63 -4.23 1.95
C SER A 380 -22.27 -3.94 2.58
N TRP A 381 -22.25 -3.84 3.91
CA TRP A 381 -21.09 -3.45 4.71
C TRP A 381 -20.85 -4.45 5.82
N ARG A 382 -19.89 -5.35 5.63
CA ARG A 382 -19.54 -6.38 6.63
C ARG A 382 -19.09 -5.79 7.96
N VAL A 383 -18.38 -4.67 7.94
CA VAL A 383 -17.99 -3.92 9.16
C VAL A 383 -19.20 -3.48 10.00
N ARG A 384 -20.40 -3.40 9.41
CA ARG A 384 -21.66 -3.09 10.12
C ARG A 384 -22.41 -4.34 10.61
N GLY A 385 -21.89 -5.53 10.31
CA GLY A 385 -22.48 -6.83 10.62
C GLY A 385 -23.40 -7.38 9.53
N ASP A 386 -23.35 -6.83 8.31
CA ASP A 386 -24.13 -7.36 7.19
C ASP A 386 -23.63 -8.74 6.77
N ASP A 387 -24.56 -9.65 6.49
CA ASP A 387 -24.25 -11.00 6.02
C ASP A 387 -23.85 -10.96 4.53
N ALA A 388 -22.54 -10.98 4.28
CA ALA A 388 -21.95 -11.01 2.95
C ALA A 388 -20.65 -11.82 2.95
N PRO A 389 -20.22 -12.39 1.80
CA PRO A 389 -18.93 -13.09 1.72
C PRO A 389 -17.76 -12.16 2.09
N ALA A 390 -16.82 -12.67 2.89
CA ALA A 390 -15.59 -11.93 3.20
C ALA A 390 -14.77 -11.74 1.93
N PRO A 391 -14.26 -10.53 1.66
CA PRO A 391 -13.25 -10.34 0.65
C PRO A 391 -12.03 -11.25 0.90
N ASP A 392 -11.33 -11.57 -0.18
CA ASP A 392 -10.06 -12.28 -0.12
C ASP A 392 -8.99 -11.40 0.52
N VAL A 393 -8.03 -12.04 1.20
CA VAL A 393 -6.84 -11.35 1.70
C VAL A 393 -5.97 -10.99 0.51
N PHE A 394 -5.69 -9.70 0.34
CA PHE A 394 -4.85 -9.21 -0.74
C PHE A 394 -3.43 -8.95 -0.28
N PHE A 395 -3.24 -8.42 0.92
CA PHE A 395 -1.93 -8.10 1.49
C PHE A 395 -1.73 -8.79 2.83
N ILE A 396 -0.48 -9.20 3.07
CA ILE A 396 0.02 -9.56 4.39
C ILE A 396 1.07 -8.50 4.77
N HIS A 397 0.84 -7.85 5.90
CA HIS A 397 1.78 -6.92 6.50
C HIS A 397 2.42 -7.60 7.71
N ALA A 398 3.64 -8.12 7.55
CA ALA A 398 4.38 -8.92 8.52
C ALA A 398 5.16 -8.04 9.52
N ASN A 399 4.42 -7.21 10.25
CA ASN A 399 4.91 -5.99 10.88
C ASN A 399 5.81 -6.14 12.11
N PHE A 400 5.77 -7.27 12.83
CA PHE A 400 6.50 -7.39 14.10
C PHE A 400 6.85 -8.85 14.46
N PRO A 401 8.12 -9.22 14.68
CA PRO A 401 9.38 -8.44 14.63
C PRO A 401 10.00 -8.37 13.22
N LYS A 402 9.21 -8.00 12.19
CA LYS A 402 9.62 -7.75 10.80
C LYS A 402 10.29 -8.91 10.05
N PHE A 403 10.33 -10.12 10.62
CA PHE A 403 10.83 -11.34 9.99
C PHE A 403 12.22 -11.21 9.34
N ASN A 404 13.10 -10.34 9.88
CA ASN A 404 14.48 -10.27 9.42
C ASN A 404 15.22 -11.57 9.83
N PRO A 405 15.78 -12.35 8.89
CA PRO A 405 16.48 -13.60 9.18
C PRO A 405 17.52 -13.51 10.30
N ALA A 406 18.22 -12.38 10.42
CA ALA A 406 19.26 -12.19 11.43
C ALA A 406 18.71 -12.09 12.85
N THR A 407 17.47 -11.61 13.02
CA THR A 407 16.91 -11.27 14.32
C THR A 407 15.63 -12.01 14.67
N VAL A 408 14.94 -12.63 13.71
CA VAL A 408 13.61 -13.24 13.93
C VAL A 408 13.60 -14.35 15.00
N PHE A 409 14.75 -14.96 15.28
CA PHE A 409 14.92 -15.98 16.32
C PHE A 409 15.45 -15.45 17.66
N GLU A 410 15.73 -14.15 17.75
CA GLU A 410 16.04 -13.50 19.02
C GLU A 410 14.79 -13.36 19.89
N LYS A 411 14.97 -13.00 21.16
CA LYS A 411 13.84 -12.76 22.06
C LYS A 411 13.18 -11.42 21.74
N HIS A 412 11.91 -11.47 21.35
CA HIS A 412 11.05 -10.32 21.10
C HIS A 412 9.86 -10.31 22.08
N GLU A 413 9.11 -9.20 22.11
CA GLU A 413 7.81 -9.15 22.80
C GLU A 413 6.80 -10.14 22.21
N VAL A 414 6.94 -10.42 20.91
CA VAL A 414 6.20 -11.44 20.17
C VAL A 414 7.21 -12.29 19.40
N ASN A 415 7.23 -13.60 19.65
CA ASN A 415 8.18 -14.53 19.04
C ASN A 415 7.47 -15.37 17.97
N PRO A 416 7.46 -14.98 16.68
CA PRO A 416 6.66 -15.67 15.66
C PRO A 416 7.11 -17.11 15.40
N ALA A 417 8.38 -17.42 15.66
CA ALA A 417 8.96 -18.72 15.37
C ALA A 417 8.85 -19.72 16.54
N PHE A 418 8.48 -19.28 17.75
CA PHE A 418 8.52 -20.09 18.97
C PHE A 418 7.23 -20.04 19.76
N LEU A 419 6.82 -21.18 20.33
CA LEU A 419 5.84 -21.23 21.42
C LEU A 419 6.47 -20.73 22.73
N ASP A 420 5.62 -20.54 23.74
CA ASP A 420 6.05 -20.10 25.08
C ASP A 420 7.02 -21.10 25.76
N ASP A 421 6.98 -22.37 25.37
CA ASP A 421 7.90 -23.41 25.86
C ASP A 421 9.24 -23.46 25.12
N GLY A 422 9.44 -22.59 24.12
CA GLY A 422 10.65 -22.49 23.31
C GLY A 422 10.72 -23.46 22.14
N THR A 423 9.69 -24.27 21.89
CA THR A 423 9.62 -25.13 20.70
C THR A 423 9.21 -24.35 19.45
N TYR A 424 9.67 -24.79 18.28
CA TYR A 424 9.32 -24.13 17.02
C TYR A 424 7.84 -24.25 16.68
N THR A 425 7.28 -23.19 16.10
CA THR A 425 5.89 -23.15 15.62
C THR A 425 5.76 -22.41 14.29
N ARG A 426 4.61 -22.61 13.66
CA ARG A 426 4.13 -21.79 12.55
C ARG A 426 3.77 -20.39 13.06
N ALA A 427 4.11 -19.37 12.28
CA ALA A 427 3.91 -17.98 12.67
C ALA A 427 2.43 -17.56 12.67
N TRP A 428 1.64 -18.07 11.71
CA TRP A 428 0.27 -17.69 11.44
C TRP A 428 -0.63 -18.93 11.41
N THR A 429 -1.31 -19.18 12.53
CA THR A 429 -2.27 -20.29 12.69
C THR A 429 -3.66 -19.81 13.04
N ILE A 430 -3.80 -18.57 13.52
CA ILE A 430 -5.07 -17.95 13.89
C ILE A 430 -5.22 -16.55 13.29
N PRO A 431 -6.45 -16.12 12.96
CA PRO A 431 -7.69 -16.92 12.99
C PRO A 431 -7.72 -18.03 11.93
N GLU A 432 -8.17 -19.23 12.32
CA GLU A 432 -8.10 -20.43 11.49
C GLU A 432 -8.88 -20.27 10.17
N ASP A 433 -9.99 -19.54 10.18
CA ASP A 433 -10.81 -19.29 9.00
C ASP A 433 -10.12 -18.36 8.00
N VAL A 434 -9.44 -17.32 8.47
CA VAL A 434 -8.70 -16.37 7.61
C VAL A 434 -7.46 -17.04 7.04
N VAL A 435 -6.65 -17.68 7.91
CA VAL A 435 -5.44 -18.42 7.51
C VAL A 435 -5.79 -19.56 6.55
N GLY A 436 -6.84 -20.33 6.87
CA GLY A 436 -7.33 -21.41 6.04
C GLY A 436 -7.77 -20.94 4.66
N ARG A 437 -8.43 -19.78 4.54
CA ARG A 437 -8.85 -19.22 3.24
C ARG A 437 -7.67 -18.80 2.38
N PHE A 438 -6.76 -17.97 2.89
CA PHE A 438 -5.65 -17.49 2.07
C PHE A 438 -4.63 -18.60 1.75
N SER A 439 -4.55 -19.64 2.59
CA SER A 439 -3.66 -20.79 2.38
C SER A 439 -4.34 -22.00 1.71
N ALA A 440 -5.58 -21.85 1.24
CA ALA A 440 -6.38 -22.98 0.74
C ALA A 440 -5.79 -23.67 -0.49
N LYS A 441 -5.07 -22.91 -1.34
CA LYS A 441 -4.48 -23.42 -2.60
C LYS A 441 -2.98 -23.68 -2.47
N VAL A 442 -2.29 -22.80 -1.76
CA VAL A 442 -0.85 -22.81 -1.55
C VAL A 442 -0.64 -22.39 -0.11
N ASP A 443 0.26 -23.09 0.59
CA ASP A 443 0.66 -22.72 1.94
C ASP A 443 1.46 -21.40 1.90
N ILE A 444 0.78 -20.28 2.13
CA ILE A 444 1.36 -18.93 1.99
C ILE A 444 2.47 -18.70 3.00
N GLU A 445 2.30 -19.14 4.26
CA GLU A 445 3.32 -18.98 5.28
C GLU A 445 4.57 -19.80 4.93
N LYS A 446 4.40 -21.03 4.42
CA LYS A 446 5.54 -21.85 3.97
C LYS A 446 6.25 -21.22 2.78
N GLU A 447 5.54 -20.63 1.83
CA GLU A 447 6.18 -19.92 0.72
C GLU A 447 6.87 -18.62 1.18
N PHE A 448 6.31 -17.92 2.16
CA PHE A 448 6.99 -16.78 2.79
C PHE A 448 8.31 -17.20 3.45
N TRP A 449 8.30 -18.25 4.27
CA TRP A 449 9.53 -18.79 4.85
C TRP A 449 10.51 -19.36 3.83
N ARG A 450 10.03 -19.79 2.64
CA ARG A 450 10.92 -20.18 1.54
C ARG A 450 11.70 -18.98 1.02
N GLU A 451 11.07 -17.81 0.92
CA GLU A 451 11.75 -16.58 0.52
C GLU A 451 12.66 -16.03 1.63
N ILE A 452 12.30 -16.21 2.90
CA ILE A 452 13.20 -15.97 4.06
C ILE A 452 14.43 -16.87 3.98
N LEU A 453 14.24 -18.17 3.73
CA LEU A 453 15.33 -19.14 3.59
C LEU A 453 16.27 -18.79 2.43
N TRP A 454 15.72 -18.44 1.27
CA TRP A 454 16.51 -17.99 0.12
C TRP A 454 17.33 -16.76 0.49
N THR A 455 16.70 -15.75 1.08
CA THR A 455 17.36 -14.49 1.46
C THR A 455 18.47 -14.74 2.49
N ALA A 456 18.18 -15.55 3.51
CA ALA A 456 19.14 -15.91 4.55
C ALA A 456 20.37 -16.64 4.00
N CYS A 457 20.19 -17.55 3.05
CA CYS A 457 21.28 -18.40 2.56
C CYS A 457 22.03 -17.84 1.36
N GLU A 458 21.35 -17.18 0.42
CA GLU A 458 22.01 -16.59 -0.74
C GLU A 458 22.68 -15.25 -0.42
N LEU A 459 22.19 -14.55 0.61
CA LEU A 459 22.63 -13.18 0.95
C LEU A 459 23.25 -13.05 2.36
N GLU A 460 23.60 -14.15 3.03
CA GLU A 460 24.08 -14.17 4.44
C GLU A 460 25.20 -13.16 4.75
N HIS A 461 26.05 -12.87 3.77
CA HIS A 461 27.21 -11.97 3.90
C HIS A 461 27.15 -10.79 2.92
N LYS A 462 25.94 -10.45 2.48
CA LYS A 462 25.71 -9.43 1.46
C LYS A 462 25.03 -8.17 1.99
N PHE A 463 24.43 -8.25 3.18
CA PHE A 463 23.83 -7.10 3.85
C PHE A 463 24.77 -6.52 4.89
N VAL A 464 24.97 -5.20 4.87
CA VAL A 464 25.77 -4.50 5.89
C VAL A 464 25.14 -4.67 7.27
N SER A 465 23.81 -4.67 7.35
CA SER A 465 23.08 -4.90 8.60
C SER A 465 23.31 -6.29 9.23
N TRP A 466 23.94 -7.22 8.51
CA TRP A 466 24.26 -8.57 8.96
C TRP A 466 25.73 -8.78 9.34
N ASP A 467 26.58 -7.74 9.26
CA ASP A 467 28.04 -7.86 9.49
C ASP A 467 28.44 -8.44 10.86
N ASN A 468 27.60 -8.22 11.87
CA ASN A 468 27.81 -8.72 13.24
C ASN A 468 27.05 -10.02 13.55
N TYR A 469 26.30 -10.56 12.59
CA TYR A 469 25.51 -11.78 12.72
C TYR A 469 26.23 -12.95 12.04
N ARG A 470 26.06 -14.16 12.58
CA ARG A 470 26.65 -15.39 12.05
C ARG A 470 25.64 -16.53 12.14
N GLY A 471 25.68 -17.46 11.19
CA GLY A 471 24.79 -18.62 11.21
C GLY A 471 23.34 -18.27 10.93
N ILE A 472 23.08 -17.18 10.19
CA ILE A 472 21.74 -16.74 9.79
C ILE A 472 21.09 -17.82 8.92
N CYS A 473 21.79 -18.29 7.88
CA CYS A 473 21.31 -19.38 7.03
C CYS A 473 21.10 -20.67 7.83
N ALA A 474 22.00 -20.97 8.78
CA ALA A 474 21.90 -22.15 9.61
C ALA A 474 20.67 -22.11 10.52
N GLY A 475 20.39 -20.98 11.17
CA GLY A 475 19.20 -20.79 12.01
C GLY A 475 17.90 -20.91 11.21
N VAL A 476 17.82 -20.29 10.03
CA VAL A 476 16.64 -20.40 9.17
C VAL A 476 16.46 -21.83 8.63
N LYS A 477 17.55 -22.53 8.29
CA LYS A 477 17.48 -23.95 7.89
C LYS A 477 17.00 -24.85 9.03
N ASP A 478 17.47 -24.63 10.24
CA ASP A 478 17.04 -25.38 11.42
C ASP A 478 15.54 -25.21 11.64
N TYR A 479 15.03 -23.97 11.64
CA TYR A 479 13.59 -23.71 11.69
C TYR A 479 12.84 -24.40 10.54
N TRP A 480 13.30 -24.21 9.29
CA TRP A 480 12.66 -24.76 8.11
C TRP A 480 12.54 -26.28 8.16
N HIS A 481 13.61 -26.97 8.55
CA HIS A 481 13.61 -28.43 8.69
C HIS A 481 12.61 -28.88 9.76
N ASN A 482 12.62 -28.26 10.94
CA ASN A 482 11.78 -28.67 12.07
C ASN A 482 10.28 -28.34 11.87
N VAL A 483 9.96 -27.28 11.12
CA VAL A 483 8.57 -26.85 10.92
C VAL A 483 7.96 -27.42 9.64
N TYR A 484 8.73 -27.50 8.55
CA TYR A 484 8.17 -27.80 7.20
C TYR A 484 8.64 -29.10 6.56
N GLU A 485 9.69 -29.75 7.06
CA GLU A 485 10.22 -30.99 6.48
C GLU A 485 10.08 -32.20 7.41
N SER A 486 10.25 -32.05 8.72
CA SER A 486 10.08 -33.13 9.70
C SER A 486 8.62 -33.42 10.03
N ASN A 487 7.75 -32.41 9.92
CA ASN A 487 6.31 -32.55 10.10
C ASN A 487 5.66 -32.81 8.73
N GLY A 488 5.65 -34.09 8.31
CA GLY A 488 4.88 -34.52 7.14
C GLY A 488 3.42 -34.04 7.25
N LEU A 489 2.84 -33.62 6.11
CA LEU A 489 1.48 -33.10 5.93
C LEU A 489 0.51 -33.53 7.03
N PRO A 490 -0.14 -32.60 7.78
CA PRO A 490 -1.31 -32.97 8.56
C PRO A 490 -2.38 -33.45 7.57
N THR A 491 -2.72 -34.74 7.66
CA THR A 491 -3.84 -35.37 6.96
C THR A 491 -5.18 -34.81 7.42
#